data_AF-A0A2N6C6L2-F1
#
_entry.id   AF-A0A2N6C6L2-F1
#
_cell.length_a   1.000
_cell.length_b   1.000
_cell.length_c   1.000
_cell.angle_alpha   90.00
_cell.angle_beta   90.00
_cell.angle_gamma   90.00
#
_symmetry.space_group_name_H-M   'P 1'
#
loop_
_entity.id
_entity.type
_entity.pdbx_description
1 polymer ?
#
loop_
_entity_poly.entity_id
_entity_poly.type
_entity_poly.pdbx_seq_one_letter_code
_entity_poly.pdbx_strand_id
1 'polypeptide(L)'
;MSVATPDFFGFGDYLARQLVAGRGGHGGRGERILLTSMVNLDNLYESSAFGRTMTESLSTCLFRYGFRVAEVRKAPSLFIRDREGELLLSRDAALVAKSQAVQGIVTGTYSLTPTTVIINVRLLDAGSQEVLSVAGMELQRSHNINYLLARDTALVDGRISAYER
;
A
#
# COMPACT_ATOMS: atom_id res chain seq x y z
N MET A 1 24.57 -20.54 -6.72
CA MET A 1 24.31 -19.17 -6.24
C MET A 1 23.00 -19.20 -5.47
N SER A 2 23.01 -18.93 -4.17
CA SER A 2 21.80 -18.93 -3.34
C SER A 2 20.89 -17.81 -3.81
N VAL A 3 19.73 -18.14 -4.40
CA VAL A 3 18.68 -17.15 -4.65
C VAL A 3 18.21 -16.73 -3.27
N ALA A 4 18.68 -15.58 -2.79
CA ALA A 4 18.18 -14.99 -1.57
C ALA A 4 16.66 -14.87 -1.73
N THR A 5 15.90 -15.53 -0.86
CA THR A 5 14.45 -15.37 -0.78
C THR A 5 14.19 -13.88 -0.63
N PRO A 6 13.39 -13.24 -1.51
CA PRO A 6 13.22 -11.80 -1.44
C PRO A 6 12.61 -11.40 -0.10
N ASP A 7 13.14 -10.36 0.52
CA ASP A 7 12.54 -9.73 1.68
C ASP A 7 11.47 -8.71 1.25
N PHE A 8 10.91 -7.96 2.19
CA PHE A 8 9.91 -6.94 1.86
C PHE A 8 10.45 -5.88 0.90
N PHE A 9 11.73 -5.53 0.95
CA PHE A 9 12.35 -4.60 -0.01
C PHE A 9 12.43 -5.21 -1.41
N GLY A 10 12.80 -6.49 -1.51
CA GLY A 10 12.76 -7.24 -2.77
C GLY A 10 11.35 -7.30 -3.37
N PHE A 11 10.31 -7.49 -2.54
CA PHE A 11 8.92 -7.43 -2.99
C PHE A 11 8.53 -6.02 -3.44
N GLY A 12 8.86 -5.00 -2.65
CA GLY A 12 8.59 -3.60 -2.99
C GLY A 12 9.25 -3.19 -4.31
N ASP A 13 10.50 -3.59 -4.53
CA ASP A 13 11.23 -3.34 -5.78
C ASP A 13 10.57 -4.04 -6.97
N TYR A 14 10.15 -5.30 -6.81
CA TYR A 14 9.48 -6.07 -7.86
C TYR A 14 8.16 -5.41 -8.31
N LEU A 15 7.36 -4.89 -7.37
CA LEU A 15 6.14 -4.14 -7.69
C LEU A 15 6.46 -2.78 -8.33
N ALA A 16 7.42 -2.04 -7.77
CA ALA A 16 7.81 -0.74 -8.28
C ALA A 16 8.32 -0.83 -9.72
N ARG A 17 9.13 -1.85 -10.03
CA ARG A 17 9.64 -2.09 -11.37
C ARG A 17 8.53 -2.35 -12.39
N GLN A 18 7.51 -3.13 -12.04
CA GLN A 18 6.34 -3.34 -12.89
C GLN A 18 5.56 -2.03 -13.13
N LEU A 19 5.34 -1.23 -12.08
CA LEU A 19 4.67 0.06 -12.21
C LEU A 19 5.45 1.03 -13.10
N VAL A 20 6.78 1.10 -12.94
CA VAL A 20 7.65 1.95 -13.77
C VAL A 20 7.63 1.48 -15.23
N ALA A 21 7.70 0.17 -15.46
CA ALA A 21 7.68 -0.40 -16.81
C ALA A 21 6.34 -0.15 -17.51
N GLY A 22 5.21 -0.31 -16.81
CA GLY A 22 3.88 -0.08 -17.37
C GLY A 22 3.53 1.39 -17.58
N ARG A 23 4.16 2.31 -16.82
CA ARG A 23 3.97 3.76 -17.00
C ARG A 23 4.58 4.32 -18.30
N GLY A 24 5.59 3.64 -18.86
CA GLY A 24 6.27 4.01 -20.11
C GLY A 24 7.29 5.17 -19.96
N GLY A 25 8.01 5.46 -21.05
CA GLY A 25 9.24 6.28 -21.03
C GLY A 25 9.13 7.77 -20.63
N HIS A 26 7.93 8.30 -20.39
CA HIS A 26 7.69 9.71 -20.06
C HIS A 26 6.96 9.94 -18.72
N GLY A 27 6.41 8.91 -18.09
CA GLY A 27 5.72 9.02 -16.79
C GLY A 27 6.53 8.33 -15.70
N GLY A 28 6.70 9.00 -14.56
CA GLY A 28 7.27 8.39 -13.35
C GLY A 28 8.45 9.13 -12.73
N ARG A 29 9.37 9.69 -13.52
CA ARG A 29 10.44 10.53 -12.98
C ARG A 29 9.94 11.95 -12.70
N GLY A 30 10.01 12.35 -11.44
CA GLY A 30 9.52 13.66 -10.96
C GLY A 30 8.01 13.73 -10.74
N GLU A 31 7.26 12.71 -11.17
CA GLU A 31 5.82 12.61 -10.96
C GLU A 31 5.53 12.52 -9.46
N ARG A 32 4.66 13.41 -8.95
CA ARG A 32 4.28 13.41 -7.54
C ARG A 32 3.16 12.42 -7.32
N ILE A 33 3.39 11.44 -6.45
CA ILE A 33 2.44 10.37 -6.16
C ILE A 33 2.04 10.35 -4.69
N LEU A 34 0.84 9.84 -4.45
CA LEU A 34 0.31 9.51 -3.14
C LEU A 34 0.09 8.01 -3.04
N LEU A 35 0.57 7.36 -1.98
CA LEU A 35 0.25 5.96 -1.71
C LEU A 35 -0.86 5.86 -0.66
N THR A 36 -1.85 5.01 -0.90
CA THR A 36 -2.81 4.56 0.11
C THR A 36 -2.34 3.23 0.71
N SER A 37 -2.68 2.95 1.97
CA SER A 37 -2.38 1.64 2.56
C SER A 37 -3.02 0.52 1.73
N MET A 38 -2.29 -0.56 1.50
CA MET A 38 -2.86 -1.75 0.87
C MET A 38 -3.89 -2.40 1.80
N VAL A 39 -5.08 -2.69 1.26
CA VAL A 39 -6.22 -3.20 2.04
C VAL A 39 -6.58 -4.64 1.66
N ASN A 40 -7.30 -5.33 2.53
CA ASN A 40 -7.84 -6.64 2.20
C ASN A 40 -8.86 -6.50 1.04
N LEU A 41 -8.74 -7.33 0.00
CA LEU A 41 -9.67 -7.34 -1.13
C LEU A 41 -11.10 -7.66 -0.70
N ASP A 42 -11.26 -8.52 0.31
CA ASP A 42 -12.57 -8.90 0.86
C ASP A 42 -13.13 -7.83 1.82
N ASN A 43 -12.29 -6.91 2.30
CA ASN A 43 -12.69 -5.77 3.13
C ASN A 43 -11.85 -4.52 2.83
N LEU A 44 -12.33 -3.70 1.90
CA LEU A 44 -11.62 -2.51 1.39
C LEU A 44 -11.44 -1.38 2.43
N TYR A 45 -12.05 -1.52 3.61
CA TYR A 45 -11.92 -0.58 4.73
C TYR A 45 -10.92 -1.07 5.79
N GLU A 46 -10.26 -2.20 5.55
CA GLU A 46 -9.36 -2.81 6.52
C GLU A 46 -7.99 -3.07 5.89
N SER A 47 -6.98 -2.48 6.50
CA SER A 47 -5.58 -2.77 6.24
C SER A 47 -5.03 -3.63 7.38
N SER A 48 -3.83 -4.17 7.19
CA SER A 48 -3.10 -4.91 8.22
C SER A 48 -1.67 -4.40 8.31
N ALA A 49 -0.96 -4.77 9.38
CA ALA A 49 0.47 -4.49 9.48
C ALA A 49 1.24 -5.03 8.26
N PHE A 50 0.78 -6.12 7.63
CA PHE A 50 1.30 -6.59 6.33
C PHE A 50 1.05 -5.56 5.22
N GLY A 51 -0.19 -5.11 5.04
CA GLY A 51 -0.57 -4.11 4.04
C GLY A 51 0.20 -2.80 4.20
N ARG A 52 0.32 -2.28 5.42
CA ARG A 52 1.12 -1.08 5.74
C ARG A 52 2.60 -1.29 5.43
N THR A 53 3.19 -2.42 5.84
CA THR A 53 4.61 -2.73 5.60
C THR A 53 4.91 -2.83 4.11
N MET A 54 4.04 -3.49 3.34
CA MET A 54 4.19 -3.60 1.89
C MET A 54 4.06 -2.24 1.20
N THR A 55 3.14 -1.40 1.67
CA THR A 55 2.96 -0.01 1.17
C THR A 55 4.22 0.81 1.40
N GLU A 56 4.82 0.74 2.59
CA GLU A 56 6.04 1.49 2.92
C GLU A 56 7.26 1.02 2.11
N SER A 57 7.38 -0.30 1.90
CA SER A 57 8.42 -0.85 1.04
C SER A 57 8.26 -0.40 -0.42
N LEU A 58 7.05 -0.48 -0.96
CA LEU A 58 6.74 0.00 -2.30
C LEU A 58 7.00 1.50 -2.45
N SER A 59 6.58 2.30 -1.46
CA SER A 59 6.85 3.74 -1.37
C SER A 59 8.35 4.03 -1.51
N THR A 60 9.15 3.34 -0.70
CA THR A 60 10.61 3.46 -0.71
C THR A 60 11.19 3.15 -2.09
N CYS A 61 10.74 2.07 -2.73
CA CYS A 61 11.24 1.70 -4.05
C CYS A 61 10.80 2.68 -5.14
N LEU A 62 9.54 3.11 -5.16
CA LEU A 62 9.06 4.12 -6.12
C LEU A 62 9.84 5.44 -6.00
N PHE A 63 10.16 5.88 -4.77
CA PHE A 63 11.04 7.03 -4.56
C PHE A 63 12.42 6.82 -5.20
N ARG A 64 13.03 5.63 -5.04
CA ARG A 64 14.31 5.28 -5.68
C ARG A 64 14.23 5.25 -7.20
N TYR A 65 13.09 4.88 -7.77
CA TYR A 65 12.83 4.95 -9.21
C TYR A 65 12.55 6.37 -9.74
N GLY A 66 12.51 7.37 -8.84
CA GLY A 66 12.47 8.79 -9.21
C GLY A 66 11.10 9.45 -9.07
N PHE A 67 10.11 8.76 -8.50
CA PHE A 67 8.84 9.38 -8.11
C PHE A 67 9.03 10.30 -6.91
N ARG A 68 8.20 11.34 -6.80
CA ARG A 68 8.10 12.18 -5.59
C ARG A 68 6.95 11.69 -4.73
N VAL A 69 7.24 11.00 -3.63
CA VAL A 69 6.20 10.48 -2.74
C VAL A 69 5.72 11.56 -1.77
N ALA A 70 4.41 11.81 -1.72
CA ALA A 70 3.80 12.71 -0.76
C ALA A 70 3.61 12.02 0.61
N GLU A 71 4.13 12.63 1.67
CA GLU A 71 3.93 12.16 3.04
C GLU A 71 2.65 12.74 3.66
N VAL A 72 1.62 11.90 3.73
CA VAL A 72 0.28 12.26 4.22
C VAL A 72 0.30 12.65 5.70
N ARG A 73 1.20 12.02 6.48
CA ARG A 73 1.34 12.22 7.93
C ARG A 73 1.76 13.65 8.32
N LYS A 74 2.16 14.48 7.36
CA LYS A 74 2.54 15.89 7.57
C LYS A 74 1.48 16.91 7.15
N ALA A 75 0.29 16.48 6.70
CA ALA A 75 -0.77 17.38 6.28
C ALA A 75 -1.58 17.91 7.50
N PRO A 76 -1.62 19.25 7.75
CA PRO A 76 -2.25 19.82 8.95
C PRO A 76 -3.77 19.62 9.08
N SER A 77 -4.45 19.21 8.01
CA SER A 77 -5.92 19.18 7.91
C SER A 77 -6.54 17.78 7.86
N LEU A 78 -5.74 16.73 8.05
CA LEU A 78 -6.22 15.35 7.94
C LEU A 78 -6.68 14.81 9.29
N PHE A 79 -8.00 14.75 9.48
CA PHE A 79 -8.63 13.83 10.43
C PHE A 79 -8.30 12.40 9.98
N ILE A 80 -7.17 11.90 10.46
CA ILE A 80 -6.80 10.49 10.46
C ILE A 80 -7.93 9.77 11.19
N ARG A 81 -8.86 9.16 10.45
CA ARG A 81 -9.86 8.28 11.07
C ARG A 81 -9.11 7.06 11.59
N ASP A 82 -9.09 6.97 12.92
CA ASP A 82 -8.57 5.90 13.76
C ASP A 82 -7.08 5.54 13.61
N ARG A 83 -6.29 6.32 14.36
CA ARG A 83 -5.04 5.96 15.05
C ARG A 83 -3.77 5.56 14.27
N GLU A 84 -3.78 5.28 12.97
CA GLU A 84 -2.55 4.77 12.31
C GLU A 84 -2.10 5.48 11.01
N GLY A 85 -2.74 6.59 10.62
CA GLY A 85 -2.30 7.35 9.44
C GLY A 85 -2.59 6.63 8.12
N GLU A 86 -3.58 5.73 8.11
CA GLU A 86 -3.99 5.00 6.92
C GLU A 86 -4.97 5.83 6.09
N LEU A 87 -4.61 6.10 4.83
CA LEU A 87 -5.60 6.41 3.82
C LEU A 87 -6.06 5.07 3.26
N LEU A 88 -7.28 4.68 3.57
CA LEU A 88 -7.98 3.59 2.90
C LEU A 88 -8.47 4.11 1.54
N LEU A 89 -9.08 3.26 0.71
CA LEU A 89 -9.73 3.59 -0.58
C LEU A 89 -10.90 4.61 -0.44
N SER A 90 -10.85 5.54 0.51
CA SER A 90 -11.90 6.49 0.84
C SER A 90 -11.86 7.72 -0.08
N ARG A 91 -12.97 8.46 -0.05
CA ARG A 91 -13.09 9.78 -0.69
C ARG A 91 -12.03 10.77 -0.18
N ASP A 92 -11.45 10.53 0.99
CA ASP A 92 -10.44 11.38 1.60
C ASP A 92 -9.13 11.34 0.81
N ALA A 93 -8.75 10.20 0.23
CA ALA A 93 -7.55 10.09 -0.58
C ALA A 93 -7.58 11.03 -1.81
N ALA A 94 -8.74 11.18 -2.45
CA ALA A 94 -8.92 12.10 -3.58
C ALA A 94 -8.85 13.57 -3.14
N LEU A 95 -9.40 13.90 -1.98
CA LEU A 95 -9.31 15.25 -1.39
C LEU A 95 -7.86 15.59 -1.01
N VAL A 96 -7.14 14.64 -0.44
CA VAL A 96 -5.71 14.77 -0.11
C VAL A 96 -4.89 14.94 -1.38
N ALA A 97 -5.12 14.11 -2.38
CA ALA A 97 -4.44 14.18 -3.67
C ALA A 97 -4.55 15.59 -4.28
N LYS A 98 -5.76 16.16 -4.27
CA LYS A 98 -6.01 17.54 -4.73
C LYS A 98 -5.26 18.57 -3.88
N SER A 99 -5.28 18.46 -2.55
CA SER A 99 -4.57 19.39 -1.66
C SER A 99 -3.04 19.32 -1.76
N GLN A 100 -2.50 18.15 -2.08
CA GLN A 100 -1.07 17.87 -2.15
C GLN A 100 -0.51 18.03 -3.57
N ALA A 101 -1.35 18.43 -4.55
CA ALA A 101 -1.01 18.56 -5.96
C ALA A 101 -0.28 17.31 -6.50
N VAL A 102 -0.78 16.12 -6.14
CA VAL A 102 -0.24 14.86 -6.68
C VAL A 102 -0.86 14.59 -8.05
N GLN A 103 -0.07 13.96 -8.92
CA GLN A 103 -0.45 13.59 -10.28
C GLN A 103 -0.94 12.15 -10.35
N GLY A 104 -0.43 11.29 -9.45
CA GLY A 104 -0.82 9.89 -9.38
C GLY A 104 -1.21 9.44 -7.97
N ILE A 105 -2.12 8.48 -7.90
CA ILE A 105 -2.48 7.78 -6.67
C ILE A 105 -2.14 6.31 -6.86
N VAL A 106 -1.26 5.78 -6.01
CA VAL A 106 -0.95 4.35 -5.96
C VAL A 106 -1.82 3.73 -4.88
N THR A 107 -2.57 2.72 -5.26
CA THR A 107 -3.40 1.93 -4.36
C THR A 107 -3.16 0.45 -4.57
N GLY A 108 -3.47 -0.37 -3.58
CA GLY A 108 -3.35 -1.80 -3.71
C GLY A 108 -4.28 -2.58 -2.81
N THR A 109 -4.52 -3.81 -3.20
CA THR A 109 -5.27 -4.79 -2.42
C THR A 109 -4.44 -6.05 -2.23
N TYR A 110 -4.70 -6.77 -1.16
CA TYR A 110 -4.20 -8.13 -0.97
C TYR A 110 -5.35 -9.08 -0.69
N SER A 111 -5.29 -10.31 -1.20
CA SER A 111 -6.19 -11.40 -0.84
C SER A 111 -5.40 -12.57 -0.27
N LEU A 112 -6.07 -13.38 0.55
CA LEU A 112 -5.46 -14.50 1.25
C LEU A 112 -5.96 -15.82 0.67
N THR A 113 -5.03 -16.73 0.45
CA THR A 113 -5.32 -18.15 0.26
C THR A 113 -4.80 -18.93 1.50
N PRO A 114 -5.05 -20.24 1.60
CA PRO A 114 -4.48 -21.04 2.68
C PRO A 114 -2.96 -20.94 2.78
N THR A 115 -2.26 -20.77 1.65
CA THR A 115 -0.80 -20.82 1.58
C THR A 115 -0.15 -19.57 0.98
N THR A 116 -0.90 -18.68 0.35
CA THR A 116 -0.37 -17.52 -0.37
C THR A 116 -1.09 -16.22 -0.03
N VAL A 117 -0.41 -15.11 -0.30
CA VAL A 117 -0.97 -13.76 -0.34
C VAL A 117 -0.83 -13.25 -1.76
N ILE A 118 -1.93 -12.82 -2.36
CA ILE A 118 -1.95 -12.27 -3.72
C ILE A 118 -2.08 -10.76 -3.60
N ILE A 119 -1.13 -10.02 -4.15
CA ILE A 119 -1.08 -8.56 -4.11
C ILE A 119 -1.39 -8.01 -5.49
N ASN A 120 -2.26 -7.00 -5.54
CA ASN A 120 -2.55 -6.21 -6.72
C ASN A 120 -2.32 -4.73 -6.41
N VAL A 121 -1.64 -4.03 -7.31
CA VAL A 121 -1.33 -2.61 -7.18
C VAL A 121 -1.70 -1.89 -8.46
N ARG A 122 -2.24 -0.67 -8.32
CA ARG A 122 -2.61 0.21 -9.43
C ARG A 122 -2.06 1.60 -9.18
N LEU A 123 -1.46 2.19 -10.20
CA LEU A 123 -1.19 3.62 -10.29
C LEU A 123 -2.35 4.25 -11.08
N LEU A 124 -3.07 5.16 -10.46
CA LEU A 124 -4.22 5.86 -11.00
C LEU A 124 -3.85 7.30 -11.31
N ASP A 125 -4.40 7.86 -12.38
CA ASP A 125 -4.34 9.29 -12.64
C ASP A 125 -5.22 10.04 -11.64
N ALA A 126 -4.64 11.02 -10.95
CA ALA A 126 -5.34 11.76 -9.90
C ALA A 126 -6.46 12.67 -10.45
N GLY A 127 -6.44 13.02 -11.75
CA GLY A 127 -7.41 13.91 -12.39
C GLY A 127 -8.57 13.19 -13.09
N SER A 128 -8.34 11.99 -13.60
CA SER A 128 -9.25 11.30 -14.53
C SER A 128 -9.69 9.88 -14.09
N GLN A 129 -9.20 9.38 -12.95
CA GLN A 129 -9.44 8.01 -12.45
C GLN A 129 -8.94 6.88 -13.39
N GLU A 130 -8.23 7.21 -14.47
CA GLU A 130 -7.66 6.22 -15.37
C GLU A 130 -6.54 5.41 -14.70
N VAL A 131 -6.47 4.11 -15.01
CA VAL A 131 -5.36 3.26 -14.55
C VAL A 131 -4.17 3.49 -15.47
N LEU A 132 -3.12 4.10 -14.93
CA LEU A 132 -1.89 4.43 -15.67
C LEU A 132 -0.91 3.26 -15.73
N SER A 133 -0.88 2.43 -14.68
CA SER A 133 -0.07 1.21 -14.64
C SER A 133 -0.58 0.26 -13.56
N VAL A 134 -0.24 -1.02 -13.71
CA VAL A 134 -0.57 -2.08 -12.76
C VAL A 134 0.67 -2.88 -12.38
N ALA A 135 0.64 -3.49 -11.20
CA ALA A 135 1.62 -4.46 -10.76
C ALA A 135 0.94 -5.52 -9.91
N GLY A 136 1.53 -6.72 -9.88
CA GLY A 136 1.03 -7.79 -9.02
C GLY A 136 2.11 -8.78 -8.65
N MET A 137 1.84 -9.56 -7.62
CA MET A 137 2.64 -10.71 -7.24
C MET A 137 1.84 -11.68 -6.38
N GLU A 138 2.31 -12.93 -6.31
CA GLU A 138 1.85 -13.91 -5.35
C GLU A 138 3.02 -14.32 -4.45
N LEU A 139 2.78 -14.29 -3.14
CA LEU A 139 3.79 -14.59 -2.12
C LEU A 139 3.38 -15.83 -1.32
N GLN A 140 4.32 -16.76 -1.12
CA GLN A 140 4.11 -17.85 -0.16
C GLN A 140 4.07 -17.27 1.26
N ARG A 141 3.08 -17.70 2.05
CA ARG A 141 2.91 -17.27 3.44
C ARG A 141 4.03 -17.84 4.31
N SER A 142 4.93 -16.96 4.74
CA SER A 142 5.94 -17.28 5.74
C SER A 142 5.42 -17.00 7.17
N HIS A 143 6.16 -17.43 8.18
CA HIS A 143 5.87 -17.09 9.57
C HIS A 143 5.78 -15.57 9.79
N ASN A 144 6.71 -14.80 9.18
CA ASN A 144 6.73 -13.34 9.30
C ASN A 144 5.52 -12.68 8.61
N ILE A 145 5.13 -13.18 7.43
CA ILE A 145 3.93 -12.70 6.73
C ILE A 145 2.69 -12.99 7.56
N ASN A 146 2.54 -14.21 8.10
CA ASN A 146 1.43 -14.57 8.96
C ASN A 146 1.38 -13.74 10.25
N TYR A 147 2.52 -13.47 10.87
CA TYR A 147 2.62 -12.59 12.02
C TYR A 147 2.09 -11.18 11.71
N LEU A 148 2.49 -10.60 10.57
CA LEU A 148 2.04 -9.27 10.15
C LEU A 148 0.56 -9.23 9.75
N LEU A 149 0.03 -10.32 9.19
CA LEU A 149 -1.40 -10.44 8.89
C LEU A 149 -2.26 -10.53 10.16
N ALA A 150 -1.75 -11.16 11.23
CA ALA A 150 -2.49 -11.38 12.48
C ALA A 150 -2.37 -10.23 13.50
N ARG A 151 -1.40 -9.33 13.33
CA ARG A 151 -1.03 -8.35 14.36
C ARG A 151 -2.14 -7.34 14.70
N ASP A 152 -2.95 -6.95 13.73
CA ASP A 152 -4.04 -5.98 13.97
C ASP A 152 -5.35 -6.65 14.39
N THR A 153 -5.58 -7.90 13.95
CA THR A 153 -6.75 -8.69 14.36
C THR A 153 -6.68 -9.10 15.83
N ALA A 154 -5.50 -9.45 16.34
CA ALA A 154 -5.31 -9.83 17.74
C ALA A 154 -5.50 -8.68 18.75
N LEU A 155 -5.25 -7.42 18.33
CA LEU A 155 -5.47 -6.24 19.17
C LEU A 155 -6.94 -5.86 19.28
N VAL A 156 -7.80 -6.32 18.36
CA VAL A 156 -9.25 -6.11 18.43
C VAL A 156 -9.89 -7.11 19.40
N ASP A 157 -9.56 -8.40 19.30
CA ASP A 157 -10.12 -9.45 20.17
C ASP A 157 -9.74 -9.29 21.65
N GLY A 158 -8.50 -8.88 21.94
CA GLY A 158 -8.05 -8.65 23.32
C GLY A 158 -8.74 -7.47 24.02
N ARG A 159 -9.36 -6.55 23.26
CA ARG A 159 -10.05 -5.37 23.81
C ARG A 159 -11.54 -5.59 24.03
N ILE A 160 -12.15 -6.54 23.32
CA ILE A 160 -13.54 -6.93 23.58
C ILE A 160 -13.61 -7.71 24.91
N SER A 161 -12.60 -8.54 25.21
CA SER A 161 -12.53 -9.27 26.48
C SER A 161 -12.34 -8.38 27.72
N ALA A 162 -11.85 -7.14 27.56
CA ALA A 162 -11.58 -6.23 28.67
C ALA A 162 -12.83 -5.46 29.16
N TYR A 163 -13.97 -5.56 28.46
CA TYR A 163 -15.24 -4.93 28.86
C TYR A 163 -16.26 -5.92 29.48
N GLU A 164 -15.91 -7.20 29.65
CA GLU A 164 -16.75 -8.22 30.29
C GLU A 164 -16.22 -8.71 31.66
N ARG A 165 -15.56 -7.84 32.44
CA ARG A 165 -15.22 -8.15 33.85
C ARG A 165 -15.56 -7.01 34.80
#